data_AF-A0AA36D681-F1
#
_entry.id   AF-A0AA36D681-F1
#
_cell.length_a   1.000
_cell.length_b   1.000
_cell.length_c   1.000
_cell.angle_alpha   90.00
_cell.angle_beta   90.00
_cell.angle_gamma   90.00
#
_symmetry.space_group_name_H-M   'P 1'
#
loop_
_entity.id
_entity.type
_entity.pdbx_description
1 polymer ?
#
loop_
_entity_poly.entity_id
_entity_poly.type
_entity_poly.pdbx_seq_one_letter_code
_entity_poly.pdbx_strand_id
1 'polypeptide(L)'
;MLNKLVLSLTFGLFAPVFGTHECVELRGQVSCENDPTLHNHVQVAVMDSDALWGIEGLNDDDVMGVSYTNEKGEFEIYGCAEDPDFVLFTNRPDPYLRIHHFCNTRLGEVVTEPLHPVFMPGAQRFHRPIRLEAHEIRTSGRFSRALRHRKHKHVE
;
A
#
# COMPACT_ATOMS: atom_id res chain seq x y z
N MET A 1 -7.24 30.14 -44.34
CA MET A 1 -8.20 29.34 -43.53
C MET A 1 -7.58 28.12 -42.86
N LEU A 2 -6.43 27.62 -43.33
CA LEU A 2 -5.70 26.48 -42.74
C LEU A 2 -5.21 26.71 -41.29
N ASN A 3 -4.83 27.95 -40.93
CA ASN A 3 -4.35 28.28 -39.58
C ASN A 3 -5.42 28.26 -38.48
N LYS A 4 -6.70 28.36 -38.82
CA LYS A 4 -7.78 28.33 -37.81
C LYS A 4 -8.16 26.90 -37.40
N LEU A 5 -7.94 25.93 -38.29
CA LEU A 5 -8.23 24.51 -38.01
C LEU A 5 -7.14 23.87 -37.15
N VAL A 6 -5.87 24.25 -37.35
CA VAL A 6 -4.74 23.77 -36.54
C VAL A 6 -4.87 24.21 -35.07
N LEU A 7 -5.33 25.45 -34.83
CA LEU A 7 -5.51 25.98 -33.47
C LEU A 7 -6.66 25.30 -32.70
N SER A 8 -7.66 24.76 -33.41
CA SER A 8 -8.78 24.04 -32.77
C SER A 8 -8.42 22.61 -32.38
N LEU A 9 -7.43 22.00 -33.03
CA LEU A 9 -7.03 20.61 -32.76
C LEU A 9 -6.07 20.51 -31.57
N THR A 10 -5.35 21.59 -31.24
CA THR A 10 -4.42 21.62 -30.09
C THR A 10 -5.09 21.90 -28.75
N PHE A 11 -6.28 22.51 -28.73
CA PHE A 11 -7.00 22.81 -27.48
C PHE A 11 -7.70 21.59 -26.85
N GLY A 12 -7.85 20.49 -27.60
CA GLY A 12 -8.46 19.24 -27.11
C GLY A 12 -7.49 18.27 -26.42
N LEU A 13 -6.20 18.61 -26.30
CA LEU A 13 -5.16 17.70 -25.79
C LEU A 13 -4.75 17.95 -24.33
N PHE A 14 -5.27 18.99 -23.68
CA PHE A 14 -5.03 19.24 -22.26
C PHE A 14 -6.27 18.87 -21.45
N ALA A 15 -6.49 17.57 -21.27
CA ALA A 15 -7.38 17.13 -20.20
C ALA A 15 -6.69 17.45 -18.86
N PRO A 16 -7.34 18.17 -17.93
CA PRO A 16 -6.82 18.27 -16.58
C PRO A 16 -6.71 16.85 -16.01
N VAL A 17 -5.50 16.45 -15.63
CA VAL A 17 -5.28 15.27 -14.81
C VAL A 17 -5.57 15.73 -13.38
N PHE A 18 -6.71 15.31 -12.85
CA PHE A 18 -6.96 15.43 -11.41
C PHE A 18 -6.29 14.23 -10.74
N GLY A 19 -5.78 14.41 -9.53
CA GLY A 19 -5.23 13.33 -8.72
C GLY A 19 -5.95 13.29 -7.38
N THR A 20 -6.27 12.09 -6.90
CA THR A 20 -6.78 11.91 -5.55
C THR A 20 -5.60 11.85 -4.59
N HIS A 21 -5.43 12.89 -3.77
CA HIS A 21 -4.41 12.93 -2.72
C HIS A 21 -5.02 12.53 -1.37
N GLU A 22 -4.54 11.43 -0.82
CA GLU A 22 -5.04 10.87 0.44
C GLU A 22 -3.88 10.48 1.36
N CYS A 23 -4.12 10.57 2.68
CA CYS A 23 -3.12 10.26 3.69
C CYS A 23 -3.63 9.21 4.67
N VAL A 24 -2.73 8.40 5.19
CA VAL A 24 -3.00 7.39 6.21
C VAL A 24 -2.25 7.70 7.51
N GLU A 25 -2.88 7.34 8.63
CA GLU A 25 -2.22 7.24 9.94
C GLU A 25 -2.33 5.80 10.41
N LEU A 26 -1.19 5.16 10.65
CA LEU A 26 -1.11 3.76 11.08
C LEU A 26 -0.35 3.64 12.40
N ARG A 27 -0.86 2.79 13.28
CA ARG A 27 -0.15 2.39 14.51
C ARG A 27 -0.26 0.90 14.73
N GLY A 28 0.84 0.28 15.13
CA GLY A 28 0.86 -1.15 15.40
C GLY A 28 2.10 -1.60 16.13
N GLN A 29 2.24 -2.91 16.22
CA GLN A 29 3.35 -3.57 16.85
C GLN A 29 3.72 -4.82 16.05
N VAL A 30 5.00 -5.17 15.98
CA VAL A 30 5.49 -6.43 15.41
C VAL A 30 6.08 -7.32 16.51
N SER A 31 6.14 -8.62 16.25
CA SER A 31 6.76 -9.59 17.15
C SER A 31 7.49 -10.70 16.39
N CYS A 32 8.65 -11.10 16.91
CA CYS A 32 9.33 -12.36 16.59
C CYS A 32 9.22 -13.28 17.83
N GLU A 33 8.64 -14.47 17.71
CA GLU A 33 8.47 -15.40 18.84
C GLU A 33 9.78 -16.14 19.17
N ASN A 34 10.62 -16.46 18.17
CA ASN A 34 11.87 -17.20 18.38
C ASN A 34 12.97 -16.35 19.02
N ASP A 35 13.13 -15.10 18.56
CA ASP A 35 14.05 -14.13 19.14
C ASP A 35 13.37 -12.77 19.29
N PRO A 36 12.79 -12.48 20.47
CA PRO A 36 12.10 -11.23 20.72
C PRO A 36 12.96 -9.98 20.51
N THR A 37 14.30 -10.07 20.55
CA THR A 37 15.16 -8.89 20.34
C THR A 37 15.11 -8.36 18.91
N LEU A 38 14.71 -9.21 17.96
CA LEU A 38 14.65 -8.89 16.53
C LEU A 38 13.40 -8.10 16.13
N HIS A 39 12.48 -7.83 17.07
CA HIS A 39 11.37 -6.90 16.82
C HIS A 39 11.77 -5.42 16.88
N ASN A 40 12.99 -5.12 17.33
CA ASN A 40 13.52 -3.77 17.43
C ASN A 40 14.14 -3.34 16.10
N HIS A 41 13.97 -2.08 15.72
CA HIS A 41 14.54 -1.49 14.50
C HIS A 41 14.15 -2.25 13.20
N VAL A 42 12.96 -2.82 13.17
CA VAL A 42 12.34 -3.42 11.97
C VAL A 42 11.83 -2.29 11.10
N GLN A 43 12.17 -2.28 9.81
CA GLN A 43 11.65 -1.30 8.87
C GLN A 43 10.21 -1.64 8.50
N VAL A 44 9.33 -0.67 8.66
CA VAL A 44 7.91 -0.77 8.28
C VAL A 44 7.63 0.36 7.30
N ALA A 45 7.22 0.01 6.09
CA ALA A 45 6.83 0.97 5.06
C ALA A 45 5.33 0.83 4.75
N VAL A 46 4.67 1.96 4.50
CA VAL A 46 3.38 2.00 3.82
C VAL A 46 3.65 2.21 2.35
N MET A 47 3.13 1.31 1.55
CA MET A 47 3.22 1.31 0.10
C MET A 47 1.84 1.61 -0.48
N ASP A 48 1.79 2.27 -1.62
CA ASP A 48 0.62 2.38 -2.48
C ASP A 48 0.74 1.38 -3.63
N SER A 49 -0.28 0.56 -3.84
CA SER A 49 -0.30 -0.44 -4.90
C SER A 49 -0.82 0.17 -6.20
N ASP A 50 0.07 0.58 -7.08
CA ASP A 50 -0.28 1.19 -8.36
C ASP A 50 -0.75 0.16 -9.40
N ALA A 51 -2.05 0.15 -9.68
CA ALA A 51 -2.63 -0.64 -10.78
C ALA A 51 -2.91 0.25 -11.99
N LEU A 52 -1.92 0.50 -12.84
CA LEU A 52 -2.11 1.27 -14.07
C LEU A 52 -3.12 0.55 -14.99
N TRP A 53 -4.27 1.19 -15.26
CA TRP A 53 -5.40 0.62 -16.02
C TRP A 53 -6.00 -0.67 -15.43
N GLY A 54 -5.86 -0.89 -14.11
CA GLY A 54 -6.32 -2.14 -13.48
C GLY A 54 -5.49 -3.37 -13.85
N ILE A 55 -4.28 -3.16 -14.40
CA ILE A 55 -3.30 -4.19 -14.64
C ILE A 55 -2.22 -4.06 -13.55
N GLU A 56 -2.27 -4.95 -12.57
CA GLU A 56 -1.26 -5.05 -11.51
C GLU A 56 0.16 -5.22 -12.12
N GLY A 57 1.14 -4.45 -11.62
CA GLY A 57 2.56 -4.63 -11.93
C GLY A 57 3.08 -3.92 -13.19
N LEU A 58 2.36 -2.93 -13.71
CA LEU A 58 2.86 -2.03 -14.78
C LEU A 58 3.47 -0.73 -14.25
N ASN A 59 3.21 -0.38 -12.98
CA ASN A 59 3.92 0.65 -12.24
C ASN A 59 4.62 0.00 -11.03
N ASP A 60 5.70 0.63 -10.58
CA ASP A 60 6.33 0.27 -9.32
C ASP A 60 5.48 0.84 -8.17
N ASP A 61 5.28 0.06 -7.10
CA ASP A 61 4.53 0.51 -5.92
C ASP A 61 5.21 1.72 -5.26
N ASP A 62 4.45 2.77 -4.99
CA ASP A 62 4.97 4.02 -4.43
C ASP A 62 5.09 3.97 -2.90
N VAL A 63 6.18 4.51 -2.36
CA VAL A 63 6.37 4.58 -0.90
C VAL A 63 5.61 5.80 -0.35
N MET A 64 4.56 5.55 0.43
CA MET A 64 3.80 6.61 1.11
C MET A 64 4.52 7.13 2.36
N GLY A 65 5.19 6.23 3.09
CA GLY A 65 5.85 6.56 4.34
C GLY A 65 6.64 5.39 4.92
N VAL A 66 7.70 5.68 5.69
CA VAL A 66 8.57 4.67 6.31
C VAL A 66 8.81 5.01 7.76
N SER A 67 8.83 3.99 8.61
CA SER A 67 9.21 4.08 10.02
C SER A 67 10.00 2.85 10.45
N TYR A 68 10.55 2.90 11.66
CA TYR A 68 11.26 1.81 12.29
C TYR A 68 10.63 1.52 13.64
N THR A 69 10.53 0.24 13.98
CA THR A 69 9.99 -0.16 15.28
C THR A 69 10.93 0.20 16.42
N ASN A 70 10.35 0.49 17.59
CA ASN A 70 11.10 0.72 18.83
C ASN A 70 11.47 -0.60 19.54
N GLU A 71 12.07 -0.50 20.74
CA GLU A 71 12.46 -1.66 21.58
C GLU A 71 11.30 -2.56 22.02
N LYS A 72 10.05 -2.13 21.83
CA LYS A 72 8.85 -2.93 22.09
C LYS A 72 8.26 -3.49 20.79
N GLY A 73 8.85 -3.23 19.64
CA GLY A 73 8.31 -3.57 18.33
C GLY A 73 7.19 -2.62 17.86
N GLU A 74 6.93 -1.50 18.53
CA GLU A 74 5.85 -0.56 18.17
C GLU A 74 6.29 0.35 17.03
N PHE A 75 5.36 0.67 16.12
CA PHE A 75 5.55 1.62 15.03
C PHE A 75 4.35 2.57 14.91
N GLU A 76 4.66 3.77 14.41
CA GLU A 76 3.68 4.77 13.98
C GLU A 76 4.15 5.33 12.63
N ILE A 77 3.24 5.39 11.66
CA ILE A 77 3.53 5.89 10.32
C ILE A 77 2.43 6.85 9.90
N TYR A 78 2.87 7.98 9.35
CA TYR A 78 2.06 8.89 8.54
C TYR A 78 2.61 8.86 7.12
N GLY A 79 1.74 8.77 6.13
CA GLY A 79 2.13 8.77 4.73
C GLY A 79 0.98 9.20 3.84
N CYS A 80 1.32 9.75 2.68
CA CYS A 80 0.34 10.17 1.68
C CYS A 80 0.74 9.63 0.31
N ALA A 81 -0.25 9.47 -0.56
CA ALA A 81 -0.06 9.19 -1.97
C ALA A 81 -0.99 10.09 -2.80
N GLU A 82 -0.61 10.28 -4.05
CA GLU A 82 -1.39 10.99 -5.04
C GLU A 82 -1.53 10.10 -6.27
N ASP A 83 -2.76 9.66 -6.50
CA ASP A 83 -3.10 8.78 -7.61
C ASP A 83 -3.82 9.58 -8.71
N PRO A 84 -3.34 9.57 -9.97
CA PRO A 84 -4.02 10.28 -11.04
C PRO A 84 -5.38 9.64 -11.35
N ASP A 85 -6.43 10.46 -11.26
CA ASP A 85 -7.78 10.08 -11.61
C ASP A 85 -7.91 9.86 -13.12
N PHE A 86 -8.74 8.89 -13.48
CA PHE A 86 -9.15 8.67 -14.85
C PHE A 86 -10.47 9.41 -15.13
N VAL A 87 -10.70 9.80 -16.39
CA VAL A 87 -11.88 10.58 -16.84
C VAL A 87 -13.22 10.00 -16.34
N LEU A 88 -13.30 8.69 -16.10
CA LEU A 88 -14.50 7.98 -15.68
C LEU A 88 -14.44 7.36 -14.27
N PHE A 89 -13.27 7.37 -13.61
CA PHE A 89 -13.06 6.68 -12.33
C PHE A 89 -12.01 7.40 -11.49
N THR A 90 -12.31 7.63 -10.21
CA THR A 90 -11.33 8.09 -9.23
C THR A 90 -10.37 6.94 -8.90
N ASN A 91 -9.07 7.20 -8.95
CA ASN A 91 -8.06 6.26 -8.47
C ASN A 91 -7.68 6.70 -7.07
N ARG A 92 -8.13 5.98 -6.04
CA ARG A 92 -7.71 6.29 -4.65
C ARG A 92 -6.55 5.36 -4.31
N PRO A 93 -5.60 5.83 -3.49
CA PRO A 93 -4.52 4.98 -3.00
C PRO A 93 -5.02 3.64 -2.46
N ASP A 94 -4.31 2.55 -2.76
CA ASP A 94 -4.54 1.20 -2.25
C ASP A 94 -3.40 0.79 -1.31
N PRO A 95 -3.43 1.29 -0.05
CA PRO A 95 -2.28 1.18 0.83
C PRO A 95 -2.08 -0.25 1.36
N TYR A 96 -0.83 -0.65 1.53
CA TYR A 96 -0.46 -1.88 2.24
C TYR A 96 0.85 -1.70 3.03
N LEU A 97 1.08 -2.53 4.05
CA LEU A 97 2.34 -2.53 4.78
C LEU A 97 3.36 -3.45 4.12
N ARG A 98 4.59 -2.99 3.99
CA ARG A 98 5.76 -3.77 3.61
C ARG A 98 6.77 -3.73 4.76
N ILE A 99 7.01 -4.89 5.38
CA ILE A 99 7.81 -5.02 6.60
C ILE A 99 9.06 -5.83 6.29
N HIS A 100 10.24 -5.23 6.45
CA HIS A 100 11.53 -5.91 6.27
C HIS A 100 12.14 -6.28 7.61
N HIS A 101 12.34 -7.58 7.88
CA HIS A 101 12.70 -8.10 9.19
C HIS A 101 13.69 -9.26 9.12
N PHE A 102 14.23 -9.65 10.28
CA PHE A 102 15.25 -10.70 10.41
C PHE A 102 14.86 -11.87 11.32
N CYS A 103 13.57 -11.95 11.74
CA CYS A 103 13.10 -12.97 12.70
C CYS A 103 13.47 -14.43 12.34
N ASN A 104 13.39 -14.81 11.05
CA ASN A 104 13.66 -16.19 10.63
C ASN A 104 15.10 -16.40 10.12
N THR A 105 15.66 -15.41 9.42
CA THR A 105 16.97 -15.52 8.78
C THR A 105 17.78 -14.23 8.87
N ARG A 106 19.10 -14.37 8.86
CA ARG A 106 20.04 -13.23 8.82
C ARG A 106 20.09 -12.51 7.48
N LEU A 107 19.49 -13.08 6.43
CA LEU A 107 19.45 -12.47 5.10
C LEU A 107 18.35 -11.41 5.00
N GLY A 108 17.41 -11.40 5.94
CA GLY A 108 16.25 -10.53 5.89
C GLY A 108 15.13 -11.14 5.05
N GLU A 109 13.90 -10.86 5.44
CA GLU A 109 12.68 -11.28 4.77
C GLU A 109 11.70 -10.10 4.70
N VAL A 110 10.76 -10.20 3.76
CA VAL A 110 9.71 -9.20 3.58
C VAL A 110 8.36 -9.84 3.79
N VAL A 111 7.55 -9.24 4.66
CA VAL A 111 6.13 -9.56 4.86
C VAL A 111 5.28 -8.41 4.37
N THR A 112 4.16 -8.72 3.74
CA THR A 112 3.17 -7.73 3.33
C THR A 112 1.85 -7.93 4.04
N GLU A 113 1.32 -6.87 4.66
CA GLU A 113 0.02 -6.88 5.33
C GLU A 113 -0.96 -5.94 4.61
N PRO A 114 -2.16 -6.40 4.24
CA PRO A 114 -3.16 -5.54 3.63
C PRO A 114 -3.68 -4.51 4.65
N LEU A 115 -3.93 -3.28 4.20
CA LEU A 115 -4.60 -2.26 5.00
C LEU A 115 -6.07 -2.12 4.60
N HIS A 116 -6.84 -1.51 5.49
CA HIS A 116 -8.18 -1.06 5.12
C HIS A 116 -8.05 0.37 4.58
N PRO A 117 -8.89 0.79 3.61
CA PRO A 117 -8.85 2.14 3.04
C PRO A 117 -9.43 3.18 4.01
N VAL A 118 -8.75 3.37 5.15
CA VAL A 118 -9.08 4.33 6.21
C VAL A 118 -8.10 5.49 6.09
N PHE A 119 -8.57 6.58 5.52
CA PHE A 119 -7.79 7.80 5.29
C PHE A 119 -8.09 8.85 6.34
N MET A 120 -7.20 9.84 6.46
CA MET A 120 -7.34 10.94 7.39
C MET A 120 -8.69 11.69 7.22
N PRO A 121 -9.31 12.15 8.32
CA PRO A 121 -8.80 12.15 9.71
C PRO A 121 -8.96 10.81 10.45
N GLY A 122 -9.35 9.73 9.76
CA GLY A 122 -9.31 8.39 10.31
C GLY A 122 -7.88 7.86 10.52
N ALA A 123 -7.75 6.89 11.41
CA ALA A 123 -6.49 6.21 11.69
C ALA A 123 -6.73 4.70 11.88
N GLN A 124 -5.84 3.87 11.34
CA GLN A 124 -5.91 2.42 11.52
C GLN A 124 -4.95 1.97 12.63
N ARG A 125 -5.48 1.16 13.55
CA ARG A 125 -4.73 0.63 14.70
C ARG A 125 -4.76 -0.89 14.68
N PHE A 126 -3.58 -1.50 14.66
CA PHE A 126 -3.43 -2.94 14.82
C PHE A 126 -3.51 -3.28 16.31
N HIS A 127 -4.59 -3.95 16.70
CA HIS A 127 -4.84 -4.30 18.11
C HIS A 127 -4.05 -5.53 18.57
N ARG A 128 -3.49 -6.30 17.62
CA ARG A 128 -2.64 -7.46 17.89
C ARG A 128 -1.31 -7.27 17.19
N PRO A 129 -0.20 -7.76 17.78
CA PRO A 129 1.10 -7.75 17.11
C PRO A 129 1.05 -8.53 15.80
N ILE A 130 1.70 -7.98 14.77
CA ILE A 130 1.96 -8.68 13.51
C ILE A 130 3.08 -9.68 13.75
N ARG A 131 2.79 -10.96 13.60
CA ARG A 131 3.73 -12.06 13.89
C ARG A 131 4.56 -12.39 12.68
N LEU A 132 5.78 -11.86 12.63
CA LEU A 132 6.64 -11.89 11.44
C LEU A 132 7.16 -13.27 11.04
N GLU A 133 7.01 -14.27 11.91
CA GLU A 133 7.43 -15.66 11.64
C GLU A 133 6.29 -16.51 11.07
N ALA A 134 5.04 -16.07 11.23
CA ALA A 134 3.87 -16.83 10.80
C ALA A 134 3.52 -16.60 9.32
N HIS A 135 4.13 -15.61 8.68
CA HIS A 135 3.88 -15.28 7.28
C HIS A 135 4.83 -16.10 6.41
N GLU A 136 4.31 -17.20 5.87
CA GLU A 136 4.96 -17.99 4.84
C GLU A 136 5.42 -17.05 3.72
N ILE A 137 6.70 -17.15 3.32
CA ILE A 137 7.35 -16.29 2.34
C ILE A 137 6.46 -16.22 1.09
N ARG A 138 5.67 -15.14 0.97
CA ARG A 138 4.93 -14.84 -0.24
C ARG A 138 5.95 -14.26 -1.21
N THR A 139 6.84 -15.11 -1.72
CA THR A 139 7.76 -14.76 -2.79
C THR A 139 6.92 -14.14 -3.89
N SER A 140 7.29 -12.92 -4.29
CA SER A 140 6.75 -12.20 -5.43
C SER A 140 6.81 -13.11 -6.66
N GLY A 141 5.72 -13.83 -6.95
CA GLY A 141 5.76 -14.90 -7.94
C GLY A 141 4.51 -15.78 -8.04
N ARG A 142 3.33 -15.29 -7.62
CA ARG A 142 2.00 -15.80 -8.03
C ARG A 142 0.89 -15.05 -7.30
N PHE A 143 0.51 -13.89 -7.81
CA PHE A 143 -0.88 -13.47 -7.67
C PHE A 143 -1.71 -14.29 -8.66
N SER A 144 -2.20 -15.43 -8.20
CA SER A 144 -3.28 -16.15 -8.85
C SER A 144 -4.15 -16.83 -7.80
N ARG A 145 -5.38 -16.29 -7.68
CA ARG A 145 -6.63 -16.97 -7.31
C ARG A 145 -7.17 -16.99 -5.88
N ALA A 146 -6.57 -16.36 -4.87
CA ALA A 146 -7.11 -16.52 -3.49
C ALA A 146 -8.13 -15.47 -2.99
N LEU A 147 -8.44 -14.39 -3.73
CA LEU A 147 -9.43 -13.37 -3.29
C LEU A 147 -10.68 -13.23 -4.18
N ARG A 148 -10.93 -14.20 -5.06
CA ARG A 148 -12.15 -14.21 -5.92
C ARG A 148 -13.33 -14.99 -5.32
N HIS A 149 -13.46 -15.11 -4.00
CA HIS A 149 -14.59 -15.81 -3.36
C HIS A 149 -15.11 -15.21 -2.02
N ARG A 150 -15.01 -13.89 -1.81
CA ARG A 150 -15.74 -13.21 -0.70
C ARG A 150 -16.59 -12.01 -1.13
N LYS A 151 -17.23 -12.09 -2.30
CA LYS A 151 -18.46 -11.33 -2.58
C LYS A 151 -19.57 -12.32 -2.94
N HIS A 152 -20.19 -12.88 -1.90
CA HIS A 152 -21.59 -13.33 -1.83
C HIS A 152 -21.73 -14.23 -0.60
N LYS A 153 -22.17 -13.64 0.52
CA LYS A 153 -23.16 -14.25 1.43
C LYS A 153 -23.52 -13.27 2.55
N HIS A 154 -24.83 -13.15 2.74
CA HIS A 154 -25.57 -12.49 3.82
C HIS A 154 -25.74 -10.97 3.75
N VAL A 155 -26.87 -10.56 3.17
CA VAL A 155 -27.90 -9.80 3.91
C VAL A 155 -29.22 -10.53 3.66
N GLU A 156 -29.98 -10.68 4.74
CA GLU A 156 -31.30 -11.34 4.86
C GLU A 156 -32.38 -10.76 3.94
#